data_AF-A0AAW4N0Z1-F1
#
_entry.id   AF-A0AAW4N0Z1-F1
#
_cell.length_a   1.000
_cell.length_b   1.000
_cell.length_c   1.000
_cell.angle_alpha   90.00
_cell.angle_beta   90.00
_cell.angle_gamma   90.00
#
_symmetry.space_group_name_H-M   'P 1'
#
loop_
_entity.id
_entity.type
_entity.pdbx_description
1 polymer ?
#
loop_
_entity_poly.entity_id
_entity_poly.type
_entity_poly.pdbx_seq_one_letter_code
_entity_poly.pdbx_strand_id
1 'polypeptide(L)'
;VTPKSENDVRLQATLGNQTPTGLPVGVVSNGHLVEGKSSIAGQNCFMPFTNHEDYKNRKSMKGRSKRLVLELQNIIGMLNPEAIVICAQSIDEHYVEEELIKVFKMSDMPHLIYIDDFIDEVMLGMESISKDSLFDKMSR
;
A
#
# COMPACT_ATOMS: atom_id res chain seq x y z
N VAL A 1 31.84 -12.53 2.12
CA VAL A 1 30.87 -11.59 1.51
C VAL A 1 30.52 -12.15 0.15
N THR A 2 29.32 -12.70 -0.02
CA THR A 2 28.83 -13.18 -1.31
C THR A 2 28.44 -11.96 -2.15
N PRO A 3 28.97 -11.81 -3.39
CA PRO A 3 28.59 -10.69 -4.24
C PRO A 3 27.16 -10.90 -4.73
N LYS A 4 26.33 -9.85 -4.65
CA LYS A 4 24.96 -9.88 -5.19
C LYS A 4 25.02 -9.86 -6.72
N SER A 5 24.24 -10.74 -7.33
CA SER A 5 24.02 -10.82 -8.78
C SER A 5 23.53 -9.48 -9.32
N GLU A 6 24.19 -8.98 -10.37
CA GLU A 6 23.89 -7.71 -11.06
C GLU A 6 22.56 -7.72 -11.85
N ASN A 7 21.83 -8.83 -11.84
CA ASN A 7 20.70 -9.08 -12.74
C ASN A 7 19.33 -9.28 -12.08
N ASP A 8 19.15 -8.87 -10.82
CA ASP A 8 17.80 -8.78 -10.26
C ASP A 8 17.09 -7.57 -10.87
N VAL A 9 16.24 -7.84 -11.87
CA VAL A 9 15.37 -6.83 -12.49
C VAL A 9 14.40 -6.33 -11.43
N ARG A 10 14.72 -5.19 -10.81
CA ARG A 10 13.80 -4.45 -9.95
C ARG A 10 12.98 -3.53 -10.85
N LEU A 11 11.71 -3.88 -11.10
CA LEU A 11 10.76 -2.95 -11.71
C LEU A 11 10.44 -1.85 -10.69
N GLN A 12 11.27 -0.82 -10.64
CA GLN A 12 11.04 0.39 -9.86
C GLN A 12 10.75 1.54 -10.82
N ALA A 13 9.48 1.91 -10.96
CA ALA A 13 9.11 3.12 -11.67
C ALA A 13 9.66 4.33 -10.89
N THR A 14 10.68 4.98 -11.45
CA THR A 14 11.30 6.18 -10.88
C THR A 14 10.77 7.39 -11.63
N LEU A 15 9.90 8.19 -11.02
CA LEU A 15 9.48 9.49 -11.56
C LEU A 15 10.26 10.60 -10.83
N GLY A 16 11.41 11.00 -11.41
CA GLY A 16 12.30 12.02 -10.83
C GLY A 16 13.25 11.49 -9.76
N ASN A 17 14.33 12.24 -9.48
CA ASN A 17 15.40 11.90 -8.53
C ASN A 17 14.95 11.86 -7.04
N GLN A 18 13.71 11.53 -6.77
CA GLN A 18 13.18 11.29 -5.43
C GLN A 18 12.75 9.83 -5.38
N THR A 19 13.40 9.04 -4.52
CA THR A 19 12.83 7.77 -4.10
C THR A 19 11.46 8.08 -3.50
N PRO A 20 10.35 7.53 -4.02
CA PRO A 20 9.04 7.77 -3.43
C PRO A 20 9.10 7.18 -2.03
N THR A 21 9.10 8.05 -1.03
CA THR A 21 9.20 7.64 0.37
C THR A 21 7.82 7.27 0.93
N GLY A 22 6.79 7.16 0.10
CA GLY A 22 5.43 6.74 0.50
C GLY A 22 5.14 5.28 0.18
N LEU A 23 4.21 4.72 0.95
CA LEU A 23 3.75 3.35 0.77
C LEU A 23 2.87 3.30 -0.49
N PRO A 24 3.27 2.59 -1.55
CA PRO A 24 2.39 2.37 -2.69
C PRO A 24 1.19 1.51 -2.23
N VAL A 25 0.02 1.79 -2.78
CA VAL A 25 -1.23 1.08 -2.44
C VAL A 25 -1.79 0.40 -3.68
N GLY A 26 -2.16 -0.87 -3.57
CA GLY A 26 -3.01 -1.53 -4.56
C GLY A 26 -4.47 -1.42 -4.13
N VAL A 27 -5.37 -1.03 -5.04
CA VAL A 27 -6.81 -0.97 -4.77
C VAL A 27 -7.52 -2.00 -5.65
N VAL A 28 -8.25 -2.90 -5.02
CA VAL A 28 -9.10 -3.88 -5.70
C VAL A 28 -10.55 -3.52 -5.47
N SER A 29 -11.33 -3.40 -6.54
CA SER A 29 -12.76 -3.12 -6.48
C SER A 29 -13.51 -4.11 -7.36
N ASN A 30 -14.51 -4.80 -6.79
CA ASN A 30 -15.28 -5.85 -7.46
C ASN A 30 -14.38 -6.90 -8.18
N GLY A 31 -13.30 -7.32 -7.53
CA GLY A 31 -12.34 -8.29 -8.08
C GLY A 31 -11.36 -7.74 -9.12
N HIS A 32 -11.41 -6.45 -9.46
CA HIS A 32 -10.54 -5.84 -10.47
C HIS A 32 -9.57 -4.85 -9.84
N LEU A 33 -8.34 -4.82 -10.37
CA LEU A 33 -7.36 -3.81 -9.99
C LEU A 33 -7.78 -2.43 -10.52
N VAL A 34 -7.79 -1.43 -9.65
CA VAL A 34 -8.06 -0.05 -10.02
C VAL A 34 -6.77 0.58 -10.54
N GLU A 35 -6.74 0.94 -11.82
CA GLU A 35 -5.55 1.55 -12.45
C GLU A 35 -5.60 3.09 -12.47
N GLY A 36 -6.80 3.66 -12.54
CA GLY A 36 -7.01 5.08 -12.81
C GLY A 36 -6.72 5.46 -14.27
N LYS A 37 -7.03 6.71 -14.65
CA LYS A 37 -6.99 7.18 -16.06
C LYS A 37 -5.66 6.95 -16.79
N SER A 38 -4.55 6.97 -16.04
CA SER A 38 -3.19 6.89 -16.60
C SER A 38 -2.33 5.90 -15.82
N SER A 39 -2.93 4.89 -15.19
CA SER A 39 -2.22 3.83 -14.46
C SER A 39 -1.39 4.36 -13.27
N ILE A 40 -1.92 5.38 -12.58
CA ILE A 40 -1.29 6.03 -11.41
C ILE A 40 -2.14 5.90 -10.13
N ALA A 41 -3.21 5.10 -10.13
CA ALA A 41 -3.95 4.82 -8.91
C ALA A 41 -3.02 4.24 -7.83
N GLY A 42 -3.30 4.55 -6.57
CA GLY A 42 -2.52 4.03 -5.45
C GLY A 42 -1.21 4.75 -5.15
N GLN A 43 -0.88 5.82 -5.89
CA GLN A 43 0.29 6.67 -5.62
C GLN A 43 0.05 7.64 -4.45
N ASN A 44 -0.29 7.08 -3.28
CA ASN A 44 -0.57 7.84 -2.06
C ASN A 44 0.65 8.62 -1.54
N CYS A 45 1.85 8.32 -2.04
CA CYS A 45 3.07 9.06 -1.76
C CYS A 45 3.01 10.54 -2.19
N PHE A 46 2.10 10.91 -3.10
CA PHE A 46 1.91 12.28 -3.55
C PHE A 46 0.86 13.08 -2.77
N MET A 47 0.17 12.47 -1.80
CA MET A 47 -0.82 13.20 -1.01
C MET A 47 -0.14 14.31 -0.19
N PRO A 48 -0.66 15.54 -0.21
CA PRO A 48 -0.08 16.65 0.53
C PRO A 48 -0.27 16.44 2.04
N PHE A 49 0.78 16.71 2.82
CA PHE A 49 0.70 16.71 4.28
C PHE A 49 0.64 18.15 4.77
N THR A 50 -0.28 18.42 5.70
CA THR A 50 -0.51 19.77 6.23
C THR A 50 0.45 20.13 7.36
N ASN A 51 1.04 19.15 8.04
CA ASN A 51 1.92 19.37 9.19
C ASN A 51 3.30 18.69 9.00
N HIS A 52 4.34 19.51 8.87
CA HIS A 52 5.73 19.03 8.72
C HIS A 52 6.25 18.29 9.96
N GLU A 53 5.64 18.51 11.14
CA GLU A 53 6.01 17.83 12.38
C GLU A 53 5.70 16.32 12.36
N ASP A 54 4.72 15.90 11.57
CA ASP A 54 4.33 14.49 11.45
C ASP A 54 5.44 13.62 10.80
N TYR A 55 6.42 14.26 10.17
CA TYR A 55 7.61 13.61 9.61
C TYR A 55 8.84 13.62 10.54
N LYS A 56 8.79 14.34 11.67
CA LYS A 56 9.88 14.29 12.65
C LYS A 56 9.85 12.91 13.31
N ASN A 57 10.98 12.19 13.22
CA ASN A 57 11.16 10.82 13.71
C ASN A 57 10.61 9.68 12.83
N ARG A 58 10.48 9.87 11.50
CA ARG A 58 10.08 8.81 10.53
C ARG A 58 10.82 7.46 10.63
N LYS A 59 12.01 7.43 11.26
CA LYS A 59 12.80 6.21 11.41
C LYS A 59 12.43 5.39 12.65
N SER A 60 11.80 5.99 13.67
CA SER A 60 11.37 5.28 14.87
C SER A 60 10.09 4.48 14.60
N MET A 61 9.89 3.40 15.36
CA MET A 61 8.66 2.61 15.30
C MET A 61 7.41 3.48 15.50
N LYS A 62 7.45 4.38 16.49
CA LYS A 62 6.36 5.34 16.75
C LYS A 62 6.09 6.25 15.54
N GLY A 63 7.13 6.77 14.90
CA GLY A 63 6.98 7.63 13.72
C GLY A 63 6.39 6.89 12.52
N ARG A 64 6.83 5.64 12.29
CA ARG A 64 6.27 4.77 11.22
C ARG A 64 4.80 4.44 11.47
N SER A 65 4.45 4.10 12.72
CA SER A 65 3.09 3.76 13.11
C SER A 65 2.15 4.95 12.97
N LYS A 66 2.57 6.14 13.45
CA LYS A 66 1.80 7.39 13.27
C LYS A 66 1.58 7.72 11.80
N ARG A 67 2.59 7.51 10.95
CA ARG A 67 2.46 7.71 9.51
C ARG A 67 1.46 6.74 8.88
N LEU A 68 1.55 5.47 9.24
CA LEU A 68 0.62 4.45 8.75
C LEU A 68 -0.83 4.79 9.14
N VAL A 69 -1.06 5.26 10.37
CA VAL A 69 -2.38 5.75 10.81
C VAL A 69 -2.92 6.84 9.89
N LEU A 70 -2.13 7.87 9.57
CA LEU A 70 -2.55 8.95 8.66
C LEU A 70 -2.87 8.44 7.25
N GLU A 71 -2.05 7.53 6.73
CA GLU A 71 -2.27 6.94 5.41
C GLU A 71 -3.55 6.07 5.40
N LEU A 72 -3.78 5.26 6.43
CA LEU A 72 -4.98 4.45 6.58
C LEU A 72 -6.24 5.30 6.75
N GLN A 73 -6.18 6.39 7.53
CA GLN A 73 -7.30 7.33 7.66
C GLN A 73 -7.72 7.92 6.31
N ASN A 74 -6.75 8.30 5.47
CA ASN A 74 -7.03 8.78 4.13
C ASN A 74 -7.65 7.68 3.25
N ILE A 75 -7.09 6.47 3.28
CA ILE A 75 -7.62 5.33 2.49
C ILE A 75 -9.06 5.00 2.90
N ILE A 76 -9.32 4.87 4.20
CA ILE A 76 -10.66 4.59 4.74
C ILE A 76 -11.62 5.71 4.36
N GLY A 77 -11.25 6.97 4.59
CA GLY A 77 -12.11 8.11 4.29
C GLY A 77 -12.41 8.30 2.81
N MET A 78 -11.48 7.94 1.91
CA MET A 78 -11.67 8.07 0.46
C MET A 78 -12.38 6.88 -0.18
N LEU A 79 -12.08 5.66 0.27
CA LEU A 79 -12.48 4.43 -0.42
C LEU A 79 -13.52 3.61 0.34
N ASN A 80 -13.62 3.77 1.66
CA ASN A 80 -14.44 2.93 2.55
C ASN A 80 -14.29 1.41 2.23
N PRO A 81 -13.06 0.87 2.27
CA PRO A 81 -12.81 -0.51 1.86
C PRO A 81 -13.37 -1.50 2.89
N GLU A 82 -13.70 -2.71 2.45
CA GLU A 82 -14.10 -3.80 3.33
C GLU A 82 -12.91 -4.35 4.15
N ALA A 83 -11.73 -4.43 3.53
CA ALA A 83 -10.51 -4.91 4.15
C ALA A 83 -9.29 -4.13 3.66
N ILE A 84 -8.24 -4.07 4.49
CA ILE A 84 -6.94 -3.51 4.13
C ILE A 84 -5.86 -4.51 4.54
N VAL A 85 -5.06 -4.93 3.57
CA VAL A 85 -3.86 -5.75 3.79
C VAL A 85 -2.66 -4.82 3.97
N ILE A 86 -1.91 -4.99 5.05
CA ILE A 86 -0.84 -4.11 5.47
C ILE A 86 0.46 -4.92 5.56
N CYS A 87 1.41 -4.61 4.69
CA CYS A 87 2.79 -5.10 4.80
C CYS A 87 3.68 -3.96 5.30
N ALA A 88 4.02 -3.97 6.59
CA ALA A 88 4.82 -2.91 7.20
C ALA A 88 5.76 -3.45 8.29
N GLN A 89 7.01 -2.98 8.29
CA GLN A 89 8.03 -3.43 9.24
C GLN A 89 8.30 -2.42 10.35
N SER A 90 8.50 -2.96 11.56
CA SER A 90 8.79 -2.19 12.78
C SER A 90 7.73 -1.11 13.07
N ILE A 91 6.47 -1.53 13.04
CA ILE A 91 5.32 -0.74 13.49
C ILE A 91 4.78 -1.31 14.81
N ASP A 92 3.95 -0.52 15.47
CA ASP A 92 3.14 -0.92 16.61
C ASP A 92 1.69 -1.04 16.13
N GLU A 93 1.25 -2.27 15.84
CA GLU A 93 -0.08 -2.57 15.29
C GLU A 93 -1.19 -2.16 16.26
N HIS A 94 -0.98 -2.36 17.57
CA HIS A 94 -1.95 -2.00 18.59
C HIS A 94 -2.17 -0.49 18.62
N TYR A 95 -1.08 0.30 18.59
CA TYR A 95 -1.18 1.75 18.46
C TYR A 95 -1.93 2.18 17.19
N VAL A 96 -1.69 1.51 16.06
CA VAL A 96 -2.37 1.84 14.79
C VAL A 96 -3.88 1.64 14.92
N GLU A 97 -4.30 0.49 15.43
CA GLU A 97 -5.73 0.18 15.64
C GLU A 97 -6.41 1.14 16.62
N GLU A 98 -5.77 1.41 17.76
CA GLU A 98 -6.28 2.34 18.76
C GLU A 98 -6.52 3.74 18.20
N GLU A 99 -5.60 4.25 17.36
CA GLU A 99 -5.73 5.58 16.76
C GLU A 99 -6.81 5.63 15.67
N LEU A 100 -7.04 4.54 14.94
CA LEU A 100 -8.09 4.47 13.93
C LEU A 100 -9.49 4.43 14.55
N ILE A 101 -9.67 3.68 15.64
CA ILE A 101 -10.94 3.58 16.37
C ILE A 101 -11.36 4.92 17.01
N LYS A 102 -10.40 5.81 17.31
CA LYS A 102 -10.71 7.18 17.79
C LYS A 102 -11.36 8.05 16.72
N VAL A 103 -11.18 7.72 15.44
CA VAL A 103 -11.64 8.53 14.30
C VAL A 103 -12.88 7.92 13.65
N PHE A 104 -12.89 6.60 13.44
CA PHE A 104 -13.97 5.92 12.73
C PHE A 104 -14.90 5.15 13.67
N LYS A 105 -16.17 5.05 13.27
CA LYS A 105 -17.11 4.13 13.93
C LYS A 105 -16.73 2.70 13.59
N MET A 106 -17.11 1.75 14.45
CA MET A 106 -16.89 0.33 14.19
C MET A 106 -17.55 -0.16 12.88
N SER A 107 -18.66 0.45 12.44
CA SER A 107 -19.31 0.14 11.16
C SER A 107 -18.49 0.52 9.93
N ASP A 108 -17.60 1.51 10.08
CA ASP A 108 -16.81 2.09 9.00
C ASP A 108 -15.35 1.57 9.06
N MET A 109 -15.03 0.72 10.05
CA MET A 109 -13.71 0.18 10.27
C MET A 109 -13.49 -1.05 9.36
N PRO A 110 -12.49 -1.03 8.47
CA PRO A 110 -12.18 -2.19 7.64
C PRO A 110 -11.56 -3.33 8.46
N HIS A 111 -11.61 -4.54 7.92
CA HIS A 111 -10.79 -5.64 8.41
C HIS A 111 -9.31 -5.37 8.11
N LEU A 112 -8.49 -5.16 9.15
CA LEU A 112 -7.04 -4.99 9.01
C LEU A 112 -6.35 -6.34 9.05
N ILE A 113 -5.52 -6.61 8.04
CA ILE A 113 -4.77 -7.87 7.89
C ILE A 113 -3.29 -7.53 7.77
N TYR A 114 -2.51 -7.85 8.79
CA TYR A 114 -1.07 -7.63 8.79
C TYR A 114 -0.34 -8.84 8.21
N ILE A 115 0.59 -8.59 7.29
CA ILE A 115 1.44 -9.60 6.66
C ILE A 115 2.92 -9.19 6.78
N ASP A 116 3.80 -10.17 6.93
CA ASP A 116 5.24 -9.94 7.08
C ASP A 116 5.95 -9.67 5.75
N ASP A 117 5.48 -10.33 4.69
CA ASP A 117 5.97 -10.24 3.32
C ASP A 117 4.78 -10.28 2.36
N PHE A 118 4.94 -9.68 1.18
CA PHE A 118 3.91 -9.56 0.16
C PHE A 118 4.32 -10.21 -1.19
N ILE A 119 5.51 -10.82 -1.24
CA ILE A 119 6.08 -11.34 -2.48
C ILE A 119 5.21 -12.46 -3.07
N ASP A 120 4.74 -13.40 -2.24
CA ASP A 120 3.91 -14.51 -2.71
C ASP A 120 2.56 -14.02 -3.23
N GLU A 121 1.95 -13.05 -2.53
CA GLU A 121 0.70 -12.40 -2.94
C GLU A 121 0.85 -11.67 -4.27
N VAL A 122 1.99 -10.98 -4.48
CA VAL A 122 2.29 -10.33 -5.75
C VAL A 122 2.49 -11.35 -6.87
N MET A 123 3.18 -12.46 -6.62
CA MET A 123 3.35 -13.52 -7.61
C MET A 123 2.00 -14.12 -8.03
N LEU A 124 1.14 -14.43 -7.06
CA LEU A 124 -0.22 -14.93 -7.32
C LEU A 124 -1.05 -13.92 -8.10
N GLY A 125 -0.96 -12.62 -7.76
CA GLY A 125 -1.63 -11.56 -8.49
C GLY A 125 -1.15 -11.45 -9.95
N MET A 126 0.16 -11.50 -10.18
CA MET A 126 0.73 -11.47 -11.53
C MET A 126 0.31 -12.69 -12.36
N GLU A 127 0.26 -13.87 -11.76
CA GLU A 127 -0.24 -15.07 -12.43
C GLU A 127 -1.71 -14.90 -12.83
N SER A 128 -2.55 -14.39 -11.94
CA SER A 128 -3.98 -14.12 -12.21
C SER A 128 -4.15 -13.14 -13.37
N ILE A 129 -3.49 -11.99 -13.32
CA ILE A 129 -3.58 -10.95 -14.38
C ILE A 129 -3.08 -11.51 -15.72
N SER A 130 -2.03 -12.33 -15.70
CA SER A 130 -1.50 -12.96 -16.92
C SER A 130 -2.50 -13.94 -17.53
N LYS A 131 -3.20 -14.73 -16.71
CA LYS A 131 -4.28 -15.62 -17.16
C LYS A 131 -5.43 -14.83 -17.77
N ASP A 132 -5.91 -13.79 -17.10
CA ASP A 132 -7.01 -12.95 -17.59
C ASP A 132 -6.65 -12.33 -18.96
N SER A 133 -5.43 -11.80 -19.10
CA SER A 133 -4.93 -11.25 -20.36
C SER A 133 -4.88 -12.27 -21.51
N LEU A 134 -4.59 -13.53 -21.21
CA LEU A 134 -4.59 -14.61 -22.20
C LEU A 134 -6.01 -14.98 -22.62
N PHE A 135 -6.93 -15.15 -21.67
CA PHE A 135 -8.30 -15.53 -21.96
C PHE A 135 -9.10 -14.43 -22.68
N ASP A 136 -8.85 -13.15 -22.36
CA ASP A 136 -9.41 -12.02 -23.09
C ASP A 136 -8.98 -11.99 -24.56
N LYS A 137 -7.73 -12.39 -24.85
CA LYS A 137 -7.20 -12.47 -26.22
C LYS A 137 -7.74 -13.66 -27.01
N MET A 138 -8.08 -14.76 -26.33
CA MET A 138 -8.66 -15.95 -26.99
C MET A 138 -10.17 -15.83 -27.23
N SER A 139 -10.84 -14.94 -26.51
CA SER A 139 -12.29 -14.70 -26.65
C SER A 139 -12.65 -13.69 -27.76
N ARG A 140 -11.65 -13.16 -28.48
CA ARG A 140 -11.78 -12.28 -29.65
C ARG A 140 -11.37 -13.00 -30.92
#